data_AF-A0A0M6YLR8-F1
#
_entry.id   AF-A0A0M6YLR8-F1
#
_cell.length_a   1.000
_cell.length_b   1.000
_cell.length_c   1.000
_cell.angle_alpha   90.00
_cell.angle_beta   90.00
_cell.angle_gamma   90.00
#
_symmetry.space_group_name_H-M   'P 1'
#
loop_
_entity.id
_entity.type
_entity.pdbx_description
1 polymer ?
#
loop_
_entity_poly.entity_id
_entity_poly.type
_entity_poly.pdbx_seq_one_letter_code
_entity_poly.pdbx_strand_id
1 'polypeptide(L)'
;MVKFNEVVPSANDLMGVKAVWGRSEEAVMCFGSRGDAAKKDKGHYSQARITAEKAQEQPYFVTIGGGKHIPEGLRGRAIELVRTTGAYGETTAFVKGTSLRTRLEQWPVAVVLSEVYAIDGEPLLVDELGFDDMNILANAYDRVMRYSEQIEALWSALKDRNVSRRWEVQLPSGFRDPGSVKLIGTLYPKLNIKSSEGKKVWKLSKAIERDASLKREVKAQNRAKNGGALCCEACGFSDMSDGMFDAHHLQPLAAGVRESRVDDLIVLCPTCHRWAHVKAPDLLSPLTASEVAEALECQLSD
;
A
#
# COMPACT_ATOMS: atom_id res chain seq x y z
N MET A 1 -9.45 -0.43 28.06
CA MET A 1 -10.62 0.47 28.18
C MET A 1 -10.13 1.72 28.88
N VAL A 2 -10.57 2.88 28.42
CA VAL A 2 -10.23 4.18 29.02
C VAL A 2 -11.53 4.93 29.30
N LYS A 3 -11.51 5.94 30.17
CA LYS A 3 -12.68 6.80 30.38
C LYS A 3 -12.85 7.76 29.20
N PHE A 4 -14.09 8.15 28.93
CA PHE A 4 -14.39 9.11 27.86
C PHE A 4 -13.61 10.42 28.06
N ASN A 5 -13.55 10.92 29.29
CA ASN A 5 -12.80 12.14 29.63
C ASN A 5 -11.27 12.00 29.52
N GLU A 6 -10.71 10.80 29.56
CA GLU A 6 -9.28 10.58 29.31
C GLU A 6 -8.92 10.77 27.83
N VAL A 7 -9.89 10.53 26.93
CA VAL A 7 -9.74 10.76 25.48
C VAL A 7 -10.14 12.19 25.10
N VAL A 8 -11.19 12.72 25.73
CA VAL A 8 -11.78 14.03 25.48
C VAL A 8 -11.90 14.78 26.82
N PRO A 9 -10.84 15.50 27.25
CA PRO A 9 -10.78 16.10 28.59
C PRO A 9 -11.86 17.13 28.89
N SER A 10 -12.43 17.78 27.89
CA SER A 10 -13.51 18.75 28.05
C SER A 10 -14.50 18.73 26.88
N ALA A 11 -15.70 19.27 27.11
CA ALA A 11 -16.68 19.47 26.05
C ALA A 11 -16.19 20.42 24.93
N ASN A 12 -15.16 21.24 25.19
CA ASN A 12 -14.52 22.07 24.17
C ASN A 12 -13.67 21.27 23.20
N ASP A 13 -13.24 20.05 23.57
CA ASP A 13 -12.50 19.14 22.70
C ASP A 13 -13.43 18.33 21.76
N LEU A 14 -14.75 18.41 21.98
CA LEU A 14 -15.77 17.83 21.10
C LEU A 14 -16.20 18.82 20.02
N MET A 15 -15.98 18.47 18.76
CA MET A 15 -16.51 19.17 17.59
C MET A 15 -18.04 19.18 17.56
N GLY A 16 -18.69 18.16 18.13
CA GLY A 16 -20.15 18.02 18.15
C GLY A 16 -20.63 16.59 18.00
N VAL A 17 -21.77 16.43 17.34
CA VAL A 17 -22.36 15.13 17.00
C VAL A 17 -22.61 14.98 15.51
N LYS A 18 -22.65 13.73 15.04
CA LYS A 18 -23.09 13.39 13.69
C LYS A 18 -24.05 12.22 13.72
N ALA A 19 -25.19 12.36 13.04
CA ALA A 19 -26.09 11.25 12.81
C ALA A 19 -25.43 10.25 11.83
N VAL A 20 -25.43 8.99 12.22
CA VAL A 20 -24.93 7.87 11.43
C VAL A 20 -25.99 6.78 11.38
N TRP A 21 -25.89 5.94 10.38
CA TRP A 21 -26.81 4.82 10.17
C TRP A 21 -26.27 3.49 10.73
N GLY A 22 -25.05 3.48 11.26
CA GLY A 22 -24.38 2.29 11.77
C GLY A 22 -23.01 2.61 12.34
N ARG A 23 -22.33 1.57 12.83
CA ARG A 23 -20.94 1.62 13.31
C ARG A 23 -19.97 1.79 12.15
N SER A 24 -18.79 2.35 12.41
CA SER A 24 -17.75 2.51 11.40
C SER A 24 -17.20 1.14 10.94
N GLU A 25 -17.30 0.83 9.65
CA GLU A 25 -16.69 -0.37 9.04
C GLU A 25 -15.27 -0.07 8.53
N GLU A 26 -15.05 1.13 8.01
CA GLU A 26 -13.75 1.66 7.59
C GLU A 26 -13.50 3.02 8.27
N ALA A 27 -12.25 3.47 8.29
CA ALA A 27 -11.81 4.70 8.97
C ALA A 27 -12.21 5.99 8.22
N VAL A 28 -13.49 6.14 7.91
CA VAL A 28 -14.06 7.26 7.14
C VAL A 28 -15.37 7.74 7.75
N MET A 29 -15.64 9.04 7.64
CA MET A 29 -16.94 9.60 7.95
C MET A 29 -17.48 10.36 6.75
N CYS A 30 -18.69 10.02 6.30
CA CYS A 30 -19.25 10.49 5.03
C CYS A 30 -20.29 11.61 5.22
N PHE A 31 -20.41 12.47 4.23
CA PHE A 31 -21.29 13.64 4.22
C PHE A 31 -21.97 13.80 2.85
N GLY A 32 -23.14 14.44 2.85
CA GLY A 32 -23.80 14.87 1.62
C GLY A 32 -23.00 15.95 0.88
N SER A 33 -23.30 16.14 -0.40
CA SER A 33 -22.79 17.27 -1.21
C SER A 33 -23.79 18.42 -1.20
N ARG A 34 -23.30 19.67 -1.22
CA ARG A 34 -24.13 20.88 -1.44
C ARG A 34 -23.79 21.64 -2.73
N GLY A 35 -22.84 21.13 -3.52
CA GLY A 35 -22.40 21.73 -4.79
C GLY A 35 -22.48 20.76 -5.96
N ASP A 36 -21.92 21.17 -7.10
CA ASP A 36 -21.93 20.38 -8.33
C ASP A 36 -20.85 19.29 -8.28
N ALA A 37 -21.29 18.04 -8.04
CA ALA A 37 -20.41 16.89 -7.95
C ALA A 37 -19.64 16.60 -9.25
N ALA A 38 -20.21 16.91 -10.42
CA ALA A 38 -19.54 16.71 -11.69
C ALA A 38 -18.38 17.70 -11.87
N LYS A 39 -18.51 18.92 -11.33
CA LYS A 39 -17.47 19.95 -11.38
C LYS A 39 -16.45 19.87 -10.24
N LYS A 40 -16.70 19.05 -9.22
CA LYS A 40 -15.83 18.92 -8.02
C LYS A 40 -15.50 20.28 -7.41
N ASP A 41 -16.50 21.15 -7.33
CA ASP A 41 -16.32 22.53 -6.88
C ASP A 41 -16.12 22.62 -5.35
N LYS A 42 -15.88 23.84 -4.84
CA LYS A 42 -15.75 24.08 -3.40
C LYS A 42 -17.02 23.72 -2.61
N GLY A 43 -18.19 23.81 -3.25
CA GLY A 43 -19.48 23.48 -2.64
C GLY A 43 -19.64 21.98 -2.44
N HIS A 44 -19.15 21.18 -3.38
CA HIS A 44 -19.18 19.73 -3.36
C HIS A 44 -18.49 19.17 -2.11
N TYR A 45 -17.26 19.62 -1.83
CA TYR A 45 -16.50 19.20 -0.67
C TYR A 45 -16.79 19.97 0.62
N SER A 46 -17.71 20.95 0.59
CA SER A 46 -17.86 21.94 1.68
C SER A 46 -18.08 21.30 3.06
N GLN A 47 -18.90 20.26 3.15
CA GLN A 47 -19.24 19.59 4.40
C GLN A 47 -18.03 18.88 5.03
N ALA A 48 -17.32 18.10 4.22
CA ALA A 48 -16.13 17.37 4.65
C ALA A 48 -14.98 18.35 4.95
N ARG A 49 -14.80 19.39 4.12
CA ARG A 49 -13.79 20.44 4.33
C ARG A 49 -14.01 21.18 5.65
N ILE A 50 -15.24 21.64 5.93
CA ILE A 50 -15.56 22.35 7.19
C ILE A 50 -15.27 21.45 8.40
N THR A 51 -15.58 20.16 8.30
CA THR A 51 -15.29 19.19 9.35
C THR A 51 -13.77 19.03 9.54
N ALA A 52 -13.01 18.90 8.46
CA ALA A 52 -11.55 18.81 8.49
C ALA A 52 -10.88 20.09 9.04
N GLU A 53 -11.45 21.27 8.76
CA GLU A 53 -11.03 22.56 9.31
C GLU A 53 -11.24 22.61 10.83
N LYS A 54 -12.44 22.28 11.30
CA LYS A 54 -12.72 22.21 12.74
C LYS A 54 -11.85 21.19 13.46
N ALA A 55 -11.48 20.10 12.79
CA ALA A 55 -10.65 19.04 13.36
C ALA A 55 -9.27 19.52 13.83
N GLN A 56 -8.78 20.66 13.32
CA GLN A 56 -7.49 21.21 13.74
C GLN A 56 -7.51 21.68 15.20
N GLU A 57 -8.69 22.03 15.71
CA GLU A 57 -8.88 22.54 17.08
C GLU A 57 -9.73 21.57 17.92
N GLN A 58 -10.78 21.00 17.33
CA GLN A 58 -11.73 20.09 17.98
C GLN A 58 -11.77 18.77 17.19
N PRO A 59 -10.83 17.84 17.41
CA PRO A 59 -10.67 16.69 16.51
C PRO A 59 -11.70 15.57 16.73
N TYR A 60 -12.43 15.59 17.85
CA TYR A 60 -13.33 14.51 18.25
C TYR A 60 -14.81 14.84 18.02
N PHE A 61 -15.63 13.85 17.67
CA PHE A 61 -17.09 13.98 17.74
C PHE A 61 -17.76 12.65 18.05
N VAL A 62 -19.00 12.72 18.54
CA VAL A 62 -19.79 11.52 18.87
C VAL A 62 -20.71 11.18 17.70
N THR A 63 -20.73 9.91 17.31
CA THR A 63 -21.69 9.39 16.34
C THR A 63 -22.93 8.89 17.07
N ILE A 64 -24.09 9.22 16.53
CA ILE A 64 -25.38 8.86 17.14
C ILE A 64 -26.25 8.21 16.07
N GLY A 65 -26.87 7.08 16.40
CA GLY A 65 -27.73 6.37 15.46
C GLY A 65 -28.98 7.19 15.11
N GLY A 66 -29.08 7.62 13.86
CA GLY A 66 -30.15 8.49 13.39
C GLY A 66 -30.44 8.30 11.91
N GLY A 67 -31.70 8.54 11.53
CA GLY A 67 -32.14 8.53 10.13
C GLY A 67 -33.33 7.61 9.90
N LYS A 68 -33.78 7.56 8.64
CA LYS A 68 -34.96 6.78 8.24
C LYS A 68 -34.69 5.27 8.22
N HIS A 69 -33.46 4.87 7.92
CA HIS A 69 -33.06 3.47 7.70
C HIS A 69 -32.07 2.94 8.75
N ILE A 70 -31.96 3.59 9.91
CA ILE A 70 -31.15 3.12 11.04
C ILE A 70 -31.71 1.80 11.57
N PRO A 71 -30.90 0.76 11.83
CA PRO A 71 -31.36 -0.43 12.54
C PRO A 71 -31.99 -0.08 13.89
N GLU A 72 -33.10 -0.73 14.24
CA GLU A 72 -33.87 -0.44 15.44
C GLU A 72 -33.01 -0.42 16.71
N GLY A 73 -32.09 -1.38 16.83
CA GLY A 73 -31.19 -1.49 17.97
C GLY A 73 -30.17 -0.36 18.13
N LEU A 74 -29.98 0.50 17.13
CA LEU A 74 -29.02 1.62 17.16
C LEU A 74 -29.69 3.00 17.23
N ARG A 75 -31.01 3.09 17.02
CA ARG A 75 -31.72 4.37 16.94
C ARG A 75 -31.61 5.14 18.26
N GLY A 76 -31.16 6.38 18.18
CA GLY A 76 -31.02 7.28 19.33
C GLY A 76 -29.86 6.93 20.26
N ARG A 77 -29.03 5.94 19.93
CA ARG A 77 -27.87 5.55 20.76
C ARG A 77 -26.64 6.37 20.42
N ALA A 78 -25.87 6.75 21.43
CA ALA A 78 -24.50 7.23 21.26
C ALA A 78 -23.58 6.03 20.99
N ILE A 79 -23.08 5.90 19.75
CA ILE A 79 -22.46 4.66 19.26
C ILE A 79 -20.94 4.72 19.41
N GLU A 80 -20.31 5.73 18.81
CA GLU A 80 -18.85 5.84 18.75
C GLU A 80 -18.38 7.25 19.10
N LEU A 81 -17.20 7.33 19.70
CA LEU A 81 -16.38 8.53 19.76
C LEU A 81 -15.32 8.42 18.68
N VAL A 82 -15.26 9.37 17.75
CA VAL A 82 -14.32 9.31 16.62
C VAL A 82 -13.44 10.54 16.58
N ARG A 83 -12.17 10.36 16.20
CA ARG A 83 -11.23 11.43 15.88
C ARG A 83 -11.07 11.52 14.37
N THR A 84 -11.22 12.72 13.82
CA THR A 84 -10.99 12.97 12.41
C THR A 84 -9.69 13.74 12.15
N THR A 85 -9.11 13.52 10.98
CA THR A 85 -7.92 14.23 10.48
C THR A 85 -8.32 15.47 9.66
N GLY A 86 -7.31 16.20 9.17
CA GLY A 86 -7.48 17.27 8.18
C GLY A 86 -7.67 16.77 6.73
N ALA A 87 -7.63 15.45 6.50
CA ALA A 87 -7.79 14.87 5.17
C ALA A 87 -9.27 14.72 4.80
N TYR A 88 -9.67 15.32 3.68
CA TYR A 88 -11.01 15.21 3.12
C TYR A 88 -10.97 14.97 1.61
N GLY A 89 -12.05 14.44 1.03
CA GLY A 89 -12.09 14.10 -0.39
C GLY A 89 -13.33 13.30 -0.77
N GLU A 90 -13.26 12.63 -1.91
CA GLU A 90 -14.31 11.71 -2.37
C GLU A 90 -14.40 10.51 -1.42
N THR A 91 -15.60 10.13 -1.02
CA THR A 91 -15.83 8.91 -0.22
C THR A 91 -15.23 7.68 -0.91
N THR A 92 -15.41 7.60 -2.23
CA THR A 92 -14.89 6.51 -3.05
C THR A 92 -13.36 6.45 -3.14
N ALA A 93 -12.67 7.55 -2.81
CA ALA A 93 -11.21 7.57 -2.73
C ALA A 93 -10.70 7.00 -1.41
N PHE A 94 -11.55 6.90 -0.39
CA PHE A 94 -11.17 6.46 0.96
C PHE A 94 -11.69 5.07 1.33
N VAL A 95 -12.77 4.62 0.70
CA VAL A 95 -13.40 3.32 0.95
C VAL A 95 -12.87 2.26 -0.01
N LYS A 96 -12.38 1.14 0.53
CA LYS A 96 -11.84 0.04 -0.29
C LYS A 96 -12.89 -1.00 -0.65
N GLY A 97 -13.77 -1.37 0.28
CA GLY A 97 -14.73 -2.46 0.08
C GLY A 97 -15.77 -2.13 -0.99
N THR A 98 -15.90 -2.97 -2.02
CA THR A 98 -16.82 -2.71 -3.14
C THR A 98 -18.28 -2.59 -2.69
N SER A 99 -18.74 -3.46 -1.78
CA SER A 99 -20.11 -3.42 -1.25
C SER A 99 -20.37 -2.19 -0.37
N LEU A 100 -19.41 -1.85 0.50
CA LEU A 100 -19.48 -0.66 1.35
C LEU A 100 -19.44 0.62 0.52
N ARG A 101 -18.62 0.65 -0.54
CA ARG A 101 -18.53 1.76 -1.48
C ARG A 101 -19.87 2.06 -2.13
N THR A 102 -20.55 1.04 -2.68
CA THR A 102 -21.90 1.20 -3.25
C THR A 102 -22.91 1.72 -2.21
N ARG A 103 -22.83 1.24 -0.95
CA ARG A 103 -23.71 1.72 0.14
C ARG A 103 -23.46 3.19 0.51
N LEU A 104 -22.22 3.64 0.41
CA LEU A 104 -21.79 4.99 0.80
C LEU A 104 -21.82 6.01 -0.34
N GLU A 105 -22.05 5.60 -1.59
CA GLU A 105 -22.10 6.49 -2.78
C GLU A 105 -23.09 7.67 -2.63
N GLN A 106 -24.17 7.48 -1.86
CA GLN A 106 -25.15 8.54 -1.57
C GLN A 106 -24.56 9.71 -0.75
N TRP A 107 -23.45 9.48 -0.03
CA TRP A 107 -22.68 10.51 0.67
C TRP A 107 -21.32 10.64 -0.02
N PRO A 108 -21.21 11.49 -1.06
CA PRO A 108 -20.11 11.44 -2.01
C PRO A 108 -18.78 11.98 -1.47
N VAL A 109 -18.79 12.70 -0.35
CA VAL A 109 -17.58 13.29 0.25
C VAL A 109 -17.37 12.83 1.67
N ALA A 110 -16.12 12.69 2.09
CA ALA A 110 -15.77 12.15 3.39
C ALA A 110 -14.53 12.80 4.00
N VAL A 111 -14.34 12.56 5.29
CA VAL A 111 -13.08 12.78 6.03
C VAL A 111 -12.49 11.44 6.47
N VAL A 112 -11.18 11.39 6.66
CA VAL A 112 -10.49 10.20 7.21
C VAL A 112 -10.44 10.28 8.73
N LEU A 113 -10.87 9.21 9.39
CA LEU A 113 -10.82 9.06 10.84
C LEU A 113 -9.46 8.48 11.24
N SER A 114 -8.77 9.13 12.18
CA SER A 114 -7.54 8.58 12.77
C SER A 114 -7.83 7.65 13.94
N GLU A 115 -8.98 7.84 14.60
CA GLU A 115 -9.36 7.10 15.79
C GLU A 115 -10.85 6.80 15.84
N VAL A 116 -11.21 5.59 16.26
CA VAL A 116 -12.60 5.17 16.49
C VAL A 116 -12.67 4.42 17.81
N TYR A 117 -13.51 4.88 18.72
CA TYR A 117 -13.77 4.24 20.00
C TYR A 117 -15.23 3.83 20.08
N ALA A 118 -15.49 2.58 20.46
CA ALA A 118 -16.83 2.14 20.84
C ALA A 118 -17.18 2.73 22.21
N ILE A 119 -18.37 3.31 22.33
CA ILE A 119 -18.91 3.76 23.62
C ILE A 119 -19.55 2.55 24.30
N ASP A 120 -19.08 2.23 25.51
CA ASP A 120 -19.54 1.05 26.25
C ASP A 120 -21.07 1.12 26.48
N GLY A 121 -21.77 0.03 26.18
CA GLY A 121 -23.22 -0.10 26.27
C GLY A 121 -24.06 0.72 25.26
N GLU A 122 -23.43 1.58 24.44
CA GLU A 122 -24.10 2.43 23.44
C GLU A 122 -25.40 3.09 23.96
N PRO A 123 -25.31 3.96 24.99
CA PRO A 123 -26.49 4.42 25.73
C PRO A 123 -27.48 5.21 24.86
N LEU A 124 -28.77 5.02 25.14
CA LEU A 124 -29.85 5.83 24.57
C LEU A 124 -29.77 7.28 25.03
N LEU A 125 -29.88 8.21 24.08
CA LEU A 125 -29.87 9.65 24.36
C LEU A 125 -30.92 10.05 25.40
N VAL A 126 -32.16 9.62 25.20
CA VAL A 126 -33.29 10.03 26.06
C VAL A 126 -33.27 9.25 27.36
N ASP A 127 -33.36 7.92 27.26
CA ASP A 127 -33.61 7.07 28.43
C ASP A 127 -32.37 6.88 29.34
N GLU A 128 -31.15 6.97 28.80
CA GLU A 128 -29.92 6.66 29.54
C GLU A 128 -28.97 7.86 29.70
N LEU A 129 -29.02 8.85 28.80
CA LEU A 129 -28.21 10.07 28.87
C LEU A 129 -28.99 11.32 29.33
N GLY A 130 -30.32 11.21 29.50
CA GLY A 130 -31.15 12.26 30.11
C GLY A 130 -31.48 13.43 29.18
N PHE A 131 -31.48 13.23 27.86
CA PHE A 131 -31.96 14.23 26.91
C PHE A 131 -33.50 14.19 26.81
N ASP A 132 -34.14 15.35 26.64
CA ASP A 132 -35.60 15.41 26.47
C ASP A 132 -36.07 14.77 25.16
N ASP A 133 -35.24 14.85 24.12
CA ASP A 133 -35.53 14.36 22.79
C ASP A 133 -34.24 14.15 21.97
N MET A 134 -34.39 13.89 20.66
CA MET A 134 -33.27 13.73 19.72
C MET A 134 -32.88 15.02 19.00
N ASN A 135 -33.25 16.21 19.48
CA ASN A 135 -32.95 17.48 18.81
C ASN A 135 -31.45 17.81 18.74
N ILE A 136 -30.61 17.11 19.52
CA ILE A 136 -29.15 17.14 19.32
C ILE A 136 -28.72 16.69 17.93
N LEU A 137 -29.56 15.90 17.24
CA LEU A 137 -29.35 15.50 15.86
C LEU A 137 -29.91 16.48 14.82
N ALA A 138 -30.51 17.61 15.24
CA ALA A 138 -31.02 18.60 14.30
C ALA A 138 -29.89 19.06 13.36
N ASN A 139 -30.08 18.89 12.05
CA ASN A 139 -29.10 19.18 11.00
C ASN A 139 -27.79 18.35 11.04
N ALA A 140 -27.69 17.33 11.90
CA ALA A 140 -26.47 16.53 12.09
C ALA A 140 -26.34 15.35 11.10
N TYR A 141 -27.22 15.23 10.12
CA TYR A 141 -27.19 14.14 9.12
C TYR A 141 -26.05 14.33 8.11
N ASP A 142 -25.96 15.52 7.53
CA ASP A 142 -24.97 15.85 6.51
C ASP A 142 -23.77 16.63 7.05
N ARG A 143 -23.70 16.85 8.38
CA ARG A 143 -22.68 17.67 9.07
C ARG A 143 -22.39 17.15 10.47
N VAL A 144 -21.23 17.54 11.01
CA VAL A 144 -21.01 17.54 12.46
C VAL A 144 -21.59 18.83 13.03
N MET A 145 -22.54 18.71 13.95
CA MET A 145 -23.26 19.83 14.55
C MET A 145 -22.92 20.01 16.02
N ARG A 146 -22.77 21.28 16.43
CA ARG A 146 -22.50 21.68 17.82
C ARG A 146 -23.54 22.69 18.25
N TYR A 147 -24.33 22.29 19.24
CA TYR A 147 -25.18 23.17 20.04
C TYR A 147 -24.59 23.19 21.44
N SER A 148 -23.94 24.29 21.84
CA SER A 148 -23.01 24.31 22.97
C SER A 148 -23.61 23.68 24.24
N GLU A 149 -24.81 24.09 24.66
CA GLU A 149 -25.47 23.53 25.86
C GLU A 149 -25.70 22.01 25.76
N GLN A 150 -26.09 21.52 24.59
CA GLN A 150 -26.35 20.10 24.38
C GLN A 150 -25.06 19.27 24.31
N ILE A 151 -23.96 19.85 23.80
CA ILE A 151 -22.66 19.17 23.81
C ILE A 151 -22.05 19.15 25.21
N GLU A 152 -22.22 20.22 26.00
CA GLU A 152 -21.85 20.22 27.43
C GLU A 152 -22.63 19.14 28.19
N ALA A 153 -23.95 19.04 27.97
CA ALA A 153 -24.77 17.99 28.56
C ALA A 153 -24.32 16.59 28.12
N LEU A 154 -24.07 16.39 26.82
CA LEU A 154 -23.62 15.10 26.27
C LEU A 154 -22.28 14.68 26.86
N TRP A 155 -21.31 15.60 26.89
CA TRP A 155 -19.99 15.35 27.46
C TRP A 155 -20.11 15.01 28.95
N SER A 156 -20.91 15.79 29.71
CA SER A 156 -21.12 15.54 31.14
C SER A 156 -21.73 14.17 31.41
N ALA A 157 -22.67 13.73 30.57
CA ALA A 157 -23.32 12.41 30.67
C ALA A 157 -22.38 11.25 30.29
N LEU A 158 -21.41 11.48 29.40
CA LEU A 158 -20.49 10.44 28.90
C LEU A 158 -19.14 10.39 29.61
N LYS A 159 -18.71 11.47 30.29
CA LYS A 159 -17.33 11.65 30.80
C LYS A 159 -16.77 10.47 31.60
N ASP A 160 -17.59 9.83 32.42
CA ASP A 160 -17.20 8.71 33.31
C ASP A 160 -17.47 7.33 32.70
N ARG A 161 -18.05 7.28 31.50
CA ARG A 161 -18.33 6.06 30.76
C ARG A 161 -17.05 5.53 30.12
N ASN A 162 -16.93 4.22 30.01
CA ASN A 162 -15.79 3.60 29.36
C ASN A 162 -15.90 3.69 27.85
N VAL A 163 -14.77 3.85 27.18
CA VAL A 163 -14.63 3.72 25.73
C VAL A 163 -13.50 2.75 25.38
N SER A 164 -13.70 2.03 24.28
CA SER A 164 -12.78 1.00 23.80
C SER A 164 -12.32 1.31 22.39
N ARG A 165 -11.00 1.42 22.19
CA ARG A 165 -10.44 1.64 20.86
C ARG A 165 -10.78 0.46 19.95
N ARG A 166 -11.44 0.75 18.81
CA ARG A 166 -11.77 -0.21 17.76
C ARG A 166 -10.57 -0.41 16.83
N TRP A 167 -9.65 -1.29 17.24
CA TRP A 167 -8.45 -1.59 16.46
C TRP A 167 -8.75 -2.30 15.14
N GLU A 168 -9.93 -2.86 14.94
CA GLU A 168 -10.35 -3.44 13.67
C GLU A 168 -10.63 -2.36 12.59
N VAL A 169 -10.93 -1.12 12.99
CA VAL A 169 -11.15 0.01 12.07
C VAL A 169 -9.80 0.64 11.73
N GLN A 170 -9.13 0.06 10.74
CA GLN A 170 -7.79 0.45 10.32
C GLN A 170 -7.81 1.64 9.36
N LEU A 171 -6.78 2.50 9.49
CA LEU A 171 -6.52 3.55 8.52
C LEU A 171 -6.29 2.95 7.13
N PRO A 172 -6.64 3.67 6.05
CA PRO A 172 -6.39 3.16 4.71
C PRO A 172 -4.89 2.91 4.46
N SER A 173 -4.59 1.89 3.65
CA SER A 173 -3.20 1.50 3.38
C SER A 173 -2.47 2.64 2.67
N GLY A 174 -1.27 2.98 3.14
CA GLY A 174 -0.47 4.08 2.60
C GLY A 174 -0.93 5.48 2.97
N PHE A 175 -2.01 5.62 3.76
CA PHE A 175 -2.43 6.91 4.28
C PHE A 175 -1.36 7.51 5.21
N ARG A 176 -1.06 8.78 5.00
CA ARG A 176 -0.28 9.60 5.92
C ARG A 176 -1.11 10.82 6.27
N ASP A 177 -1.32 11.06 7.56
CA ASP A 177 -2.02 12.24 8.03
C ASP A 177 -1.26 13.49 7.53
N PRO A 178 -1.91 14.39 6.75
CA PRO A 178 -1.27 15.61 6.29
C PRO A 178 -0.94 16.61 7.40
N GLY A 179 -1.47 16.45 8.62
CA GLY A 179 -1.28 17.39 9.74
C GLY A 179 -1.85 18.79 9.48
N SER A 180 -2.62 18.94 8.40
CA SER A 180 -3.22 20.19 7.93
C SER A 180 -4.44 19.85 7.06
N VAL A 181 -5.28 20.86 6.82
CA VAL A 181 -6.48 20.69 5.98
C VAL A 181 -6.06 20.46 4.52
N LYS A 182 -6.36 19.28 3.97
CA LYS A 182 -5.95 18.92 2.62
C LYS A 182 -6.99 18.08 1.89
N LEU A 183 -7.31 18.51 0.67
CA LEU A 183 -8.07 17.70 -0.28
C LEU A 183 -7.19 16.55 -0.79
N ILE A 184 -7.60 15.31 -0.51
CA ILE A 184 -6.92 14.10 -0.97
C ILE A 184 -7.76 13.46 -2.07
N GLY A 185 -7.23 13.46 -3.29
CA GLY A 185 -7.87 12.80 -4.43
C GLY A 185 -7.64 11.29 -4.48
N THR A 186 -6.49 10.81 -4.00
CA THR A 186 -6.13 9.38 -3.90
C THR A 186 -5.28 9.15 -2.65
N LEU A 187 -5.54 8.09 -1.89
CA LEU A 187 -4.78 7.74 -0.68
C LEU A 187 -3.33 7.33 -0.96
N TYR A 188 -3.07 6.77 -2.14
CA TYR A 188 -1.72 6.42 -2.54
C TYR A 188 -0.98 7.69 -2.97
N PRO A 189 0.24 7.94 -2.45
CA PRO A 189 1.08 8.98 -3.01
C PRO A 189 1.28 8.65 -4.48
N LYS A 190 0.94 9.60 -5.37
CA LYS A 190 1.38 9.51 -6.76
C LYS A 190 2.91 9.57 -6.74
N LEU A 191 3.56 8.41 -6.80
CA LEU A 191 5.00 8.31 -7.01
C LEU A 191 5.28 8.94 -8.37
N ASN A 192 5.68 10.20 -8.34
CA ASN A 192 6.01 10.96 -9.54
C ASN A 192 7.48 10.66 -9.89
N ILE A 193 7.80 9.37 -10.10
CA ILE A 193 9.12 8.95 -10.58
C ILE A 193 9.17 9.31 -12.05
N LYS A 194 9.68 10.49 -12.35
CA LYS A 194 9.95 10.96 -13.70
C LYS A 194 11.46 11.13 -13.82
N SER A 195 12.08 10.30 -14.66
CA SER A 195 13.48 10.41 -15.06
C SER A 195 13.52 10.57 -16.58
N SER A 196 14.38 11.45 -17.08
CA SER A 196 14.64 11.56 -18.52
C SER A 196 15.61 10.46 -18.95
N GLU A 197 15.05 9.34 -19.40
CA GLU A 197 15.79 8.20 -19.95
C GLU A 197 15.91 8.30 -21.48
N GLY A 198 16.69 7.40 -22.11
CA GLY A 198 16.78 7.32 -23.59
C GLY A 198 17.79 8.28 -24.26
N LYS A 199 18.52 9.10 -23.49
CA LYS A 199 19.67 9.84 -24.04
C LYS A 199 20.74 8.86 -24.53
N LYS A 200 21.10 8.95 -25.81
CA LYS A 200 22.22 8.19 -26.36
C LYS A 200 23.53 8.65 -25.70
N VAL A 201 24.24 7.72 -25.07
CA VAL A 201 25.54 7.93 -24.43
C VAL A 201 26.56 7.02 -25.08
N TRP A 202 27.67 7.59 -25.51
CA TRP A 202 28.82 6.84 -26.01
C TRP A 202 29.66 6.34 -24.83
N LYS A 203 30.01 5.06 -24.83
CA LYS A 203 30.93 4.45 -23.86
C LYS A 203 32.13 3.92 -24.63
N LEU A 204 33.34 4.35 -24.26
CA LEU A 204 34.56 3.76 -24.79
C LEU A 204 34.71 2.35 -24.19
N SER A 205 34.91 1.33 -25.04
CA SER A 205 35.14 -0.05 -24.60
C SER A 205 36.51 -0.53 -25.10
N LYS A 206 37.25 -1.22 -24.23
CA LYS A 206 38.51 -1.89 -24.55
C LYS A 206 38.21 -3.39 -24.66
N ALA A 207 38.51 -4.00 -25.81
CA ALA A 207 38.31 -5.42 -26.05
C ALA A 207 39.64 -6.19 -26.01
N ILE A 208 39.58 -7.47 -25.66
CA ILE A 208 40.67 -8.42 -25.82
C ILE A 208 40.45 -9.15 -27.15
N GLU A 209 41.49 -9.24 -27.96
CA GLU A 209 41.48 -9.97 -29.23
C GLU A 209 41.24 -11.47 -29.01
N ARG A 210 40.50 -12.11 -29.92
CA ARG A 210 40.19 -13.54 -29.88
C ARG A 210 40.20 -14.09 -31.29
N ASP A 211 40.80 -15.25 -31.50
CA ASP A 211 40.64 -15.99 -32.75
C ASP A 211 39.29 -16.72 -32.75
N ALA A 212 38.42 -16.35 -33.69
CA ALA A 212 37.10 -16.95 -33.84
C ALA A 212 37.14 -18.43 -34.31
N SER A 213 38.28 -18.89 -34.86
CA SER A 213 38.49 -20.27 -35.28
C SER A 213 38.37 -21.24 -34.10
N LEU A 214 38.95 -20.91 -32.95
CA LEU A 214 38.93 -21.73 -31.74
C LEU A 214 37.50 -21.98 -31.23
N LYS A 215 36.68 -20.91 -31.15
CA LYS A 215 35.27 -21.02 -30.77
C LYS A 215 34.49 -21.93 -31.72
N ARG A 216 34.73 -21.79 -33.03
CA ARG A 216 34.03 -22.59 -34.04
C ARG A 216 34.40 -24.06 -33.92
N GLU A 217 35.68 -24.33 -33.73
CA GLU A 217 36.20 -25.69 -33.68
C GLU A 217 35.76 -26.43 -32.40
N VAL A 218 35.86 -25.82 -31.22
CA VAL A 218 35.41 -26.47 -29.97
C VAL A 218 33.91 -26.82 -30.02
N LYS A 219 33.09 -25.92 -30.58
CA LYS A 219 31.67 -26.17 -30.78
C LYS A 219 31.41 -27.26 -31.82
N ALA A 220 32.17 -27.30 -32.92
CA ALA A 220 32.04 -28.35 -33.93
C ALA A 220 32.39 -29.72 -33.34
N GLN A 221 33.45 -29.82 -32.54
CA GLN A 221 33.84 -31.04 -31.85
C GLN A 221 32.80 -31.48 -30.82
N ASN A 222 32.29 -30.55 -30.00
CA ASN A 222 31.19 -30.83 -29.07
C ASN A 222 29.95 -31.32 -29.84
N ARG A 223 29.59 -30.68 -30.95
CA ARG A 223 28.45 -31.10 -31.77
C ARG A 223 28.61 -32.50 -32.36
N ALA A 224 29.80 -32.80 -32.88
CA ALA A 224 30.11 -34.11 -33.44
C ALA A 224 30.04 -35.22 -32.38
N LYS A 225 30.50 -34.94 -31.15
CA LYS A 225 30.42 -35.86 -30.01
C LYS A 225 28.98 -36.11 -29.53
N ASN A 226 28.08 -35.14 -29.69
CA ASN A 226 26.73 -35.15 -29.16
C ASN A 226 25.64 -35.36 -30.23
N GLY A 227 25.93 -36.19 -31.25
CA GLY A 227 24.92 -36.62 -32.22
C GLY A 227 24.33 -35.50 -33.09
N GLY A 228 25.07 -34.40 -33.29
CA GLY A 228 24.61 -33.27 -34.09
C GLY A 228 24.01 -32.11 -33.28
N ALA A 229 23.76 -32.28 -31.98
CA ALA A 229 23.37 -31.22 -31.06
C ALA A 229 24.59 -30.66 -30.31
N LEU A 230 24.52 -29.40 -29.85
CA LEU A 230 25.48 -28.91 -28.87
C LEU A 230 25.01 -29.30 -27.47
N CYS A 231 25.94 -29.62 -26.59
CA CYS A 231 25.67 -30.03 -25.21
C CYS A 231 26.55 -29.26 -24.23
N CYS A 232 25.95 -28.76 -23.16
CA CYS A 232 26.65 -28.09 -22.07
C CYS A 232 27.49 -29.11 -21.29
N GLU A 233 28.79 -28.87 -21.20
CA GLU A 233 29.73 -29.77 -20.52
C GLU A 233 29.67 -29.68 -18.99
N ALA A 234 28.83 -28.80 -18.43
CA ALA A 234 28.54 -28.75 -16.99
C ALA A 234 27.20 -29.44 -16.63
N CYS A 235 26.09 -29.07 -17.28
CA CYS A 235 24.75 -29.53 -16.87
C CYS A 235 24.05 -30.49 -17.85
N GLY A 236 24.68 -30.82 -18.98
CA GLY A 236 24.09 -31.73 -19.98
C GLY A 236 22.94 -31.13 -20.81
N PHE A 237 22.56 -29.87 -20.61
CA PHE A 237 21.57 -29.20 -21.45
C PHE A 237 22.02 -29.22 -22.92
N SER A 238 21.16 -29.71 -23.82
CA SER A 238 21.44 -29.85 -25.24
C SER A 238 20.45 -29.10 -26.13
N ASP A 239 20.93 -28.44 -27.18
CA ASP A 239 20.11 -27.76 -28.20
C ASP A 239 20.83 -27.77 -29.56
N MET A 240 20.08 -27.69 -30.66
CA MET A 240 20.64 -27.61 -32.02
C MET A 240 21.18 -26.21 -32.36
N SER A 241 20.65 -25.17 -31.69
CA SER A 241 20.97 -23.76 -31.91
C SER A 241 22.34 -23.38 -31.36
N ASP A 242 23.24 -22.92 -32.23
CA ASP A 242 24.57 -22.45 -31.83
C ASP A 242 24.51 -21.29 -30.82
N GLY A 243 23.49 -20.44 -30.93
CA GLY A 243 23.30 -19.26 -30.09
C GLY A 243 22.94 -19.57 -28.63
N MET A 244 22.61 -20.84 -28.34
CA MET A 244 22.35 -21.30 -26.98
C MET A 244 23.60 -21.75 -26.23
N PHE A 245 24.79 -21.62 -26.82
CA PHE A 245 26.03 -22.05 -26.19
C PHE A 245 27.16 -21.04 -26.40
N ASP A 246 28.07 -21.01 -25.43
CA ASP A 246 29.29 -20.22 -25.46
C ASP A 246 30.52 -21.14 -25.38
N ALA A 247 31.59 -20.72 -26.05
CA ALA A 247 32.91 -21.31 -25.84
C ALA A 247 33.59 -20.54 -24.69
N HIS A 248 33.78 -21.22 -23.57
CA HIS A 248 34.36 -20.67 -22.35
C HIS A 248 35.82 -21.12 -22.23
N HIS A 249 36.73 -20.19 -21.96
CA HIS A 249 38.14 -20.55 -21.76
C HIS A 249 38.35 -21.06 -20.34
N LEU A 250 39.01 -22.21 -20.19
CA LEU A 250 39.34 -22.77 -18.88
C LEU A 250 40.26 -21.85 -18.07
N GLN A 251 41.20 -21.18 -18.74
CA GLN A 251 41.99 -20.08 -18.17
C GLN A 251 41.46 -18.74 -18.73
N PRO A 252 41.08 -17.73 -17.91
CA PRO A 252 40.57 -16.46 -18.45
C PRO A 252 41.58 -15.69 -19.27
N LEU A 253 41.18 -15.12 -20.41
CA LEU A 253 42.04 -14.25 -21.24
C LEU A 253 42.49 -12.97 -20.51
N ALA A 254 41.76 -12.55 -19.47
CA ALA A 254 42.14 -11.42 -18.63
C ALA A 254 43.47 -11.66 -17.86
N ALA A 255 43.93 -12.91 -17.75
CA ALA A 255 45.20 -13.24 -17.11
C ALA A 255 46.42 -12.75 -17.90
N GLY A 256 46.30 -12.53 -19.22
CA GLY A 256 47.40 -12.03 -20.05
C GLY A 256 47.42 -12.62 -21.46
N VAL A 257 48.37 -12.13 -22.27
CA VAL A 257 48.62 -12.61 -23.64
C VAL A 257 49.18 -14.03 -23.58
N ARG A 258 48.64 -14.93 -24.42
CA ARG A 258 49.04 -16.32 -24.53
C ARG A 258 48.64 -16.91 -25.88
N GLU A 259 49.19 -18.07 -26.20
CA GLU A 259 48.62 -18.95 -27.22
C GLU A 259 47.46 -19.75 -26.60
N SER A 260 46.43 -20.06 -27.38
CA SER A 260 45.30 -20.89 -26.94
C SER A 260 45.00 -21.95 -27.98
N ARG A 261 44.66 -23.14 -27.50
CA ARG A 261 44.29 -24.32 -28.29
C ARG A 261 42.82 -24.61 -28.11
N VAL A 262 42.26 -25.46 -28.96
CA VAL A 262 40.84 -25.86 -28.87
C VAL A 262 40.53 -26.50 -27.52
N ASP A 263 41.45 -27.31 -27.01
CA ASP A 263 41.31 -28.02 -25.72
C ASP A 263 41.42 -27.08 -24.49
N ASP A 264 41.75 -25.80 -24.69
CA ASP A 264 41.69 -24.78 -23.62
C ASP A 264 40.28 -24.18 -23.47
N LEU A 265 39.30 -24.67 -24.25
CA LEU A 265 37.92 -24.22 -24.21
C LEU A 265 36.96 -25.38 -23.90
N ILE A 266 35.84 -25.02 -23.28
CA ILE A 266 34.69 -25.88 -23.06
C ILE A 266 33.41 -25.21 -23.56
N VAL A 267 32.38 -25.99 -23.85
CA VAL A 267 31.07 -25.53 -24.31
C VAL A 267 30.11 -25.48 -23.12
N LEU A 268 29.60 -24.29 -22.80
CA LEU A 268 28.65 -24.06 -21.71
C LEU A 268 27.36 -23.40 -22.23
N CYS A 269 26.23 -23.70 -21.61
CA CYS A 269 24.99 -22.94 -21.81
C CYS A 269 25.07 -21.56 -21.15
N PRO A 270 24.19 -20.59 -21.46
CA PRO A 270 24.33 -19.21 -20.99
C PRO A 270 24.21 -19.11 -19.46
N THR A 271 23.44 -20.01 -18.85
CA THR A 271 23.28 -20.11 -17.40
C THR A 271 24.56 -20.61 -16.74
N CYS A 272 25.11 -21.75 -17.19
CA CYS A 272 26.33 -22.32 -16.61
C CYS A 272 27.53 -21.39 -16.83
N HIS A 273 27.65 -20.80 -18.02
CA HIS A 273 28.69 -19.84 -18.33
C HIS A 273 28.63 -18.61 -17.41
N ARG A 274 27.44 -18.04 -17.21
CA ARG A 274 27.25 -16.92 -16.30
C ARG A 274 27.52 -17.33 -14.85
N TRP A 275 27.09 -18.52 -14.44
CA TRP A 275 27.28 -19.04 -13.08
C TRP A 275 28.76 -19.19 -12.76
N ALA A 276 29.53 -19.78 -13.67
CA ALA A 276 30.97 -19.95 -13.55
C ALA A 276 31.68 -18.63 -13.21
N HIS A 277 31.24 -17.52 -13.79
CA HIS A 277 31.81 -16.19 -13.51
C HIS A 277 31.18 -15.46 -12.32
N VAL A 278 29.87 -15.58 -12.09
CA VAL A 278 29.18 -14.84 -11.02
C VAL A 278 29.47 -15.41 -9.64
N LYS A 279 29.72 -16.72 -9.55
CA LYS A 279 30.03 -17.42 -8.30
C LYS A 279 31.53 -17.63 -8.06
N ALA A 280 32.37 -17.20 -9.01
CA ALA A 280 33.80 -17.15 -8.85
C ALA A 280 34.22 -16.19 -7.72
N PRO A 281 35.34 -16.46 -7.03
CA PRO A 281 35.93 -15.50 -6.09
C PRO A 281 36.38 -14.21 -6.78
N ASP A 282 36.85 -14.29 -8.04
CA ASP A 282 37.29 -13.14 -8.82
C ASP A 282 37.23 -13.43 -10.34
N LEU A 283 37.50 -12.39 -11.16
CA LEU A 283 37.44 -12.46 -12.63
C LEU A 283 38.47 -13.41 -13.27
N LEU A 284 39.54 -13.75 -12.57
CA LEU A 284 40.62 -14.61 -13.06
C LEU A 284 40.43 -16.08 -12.66
N SER A 285 39.41 -16.37 -11.85
CA SER A 285 39.18 -17.69 -11.25
C SER A 285 37.74 -18.18 -11.45
N PRO A 286 37.23 -18.31 -12.70
CA PRO A 286 35.90 -18.88 -12.94
C PRO A 286 35.81 -20.30 -12.37
N LEU A 287 34.63 -20.67 -11.90
CA LEU A 287 34.38 -22.05 -11.48
C LEU A 287 34.54 -22.99 -12.68
N THR A 288 35.11 -24.16 -12.43
CA THR A 288 35.21 -25.26 -13.37
C THR A 288 33.83 -25.84 -13.71
N ALA A 289 33.73 -26.56 -14.83
CA ALA A 289 32.48 -27.22 -15.21
C ALA A 289 31.98 -28.20 -14.13
N SER A 290 32.90 -28.91 -13.47
CA SER A 290 32.59 -29.83 -12.37
C SER A 290 32.04 -29.10 -11.13
N GLU A 291 32.65 -28.00 -10.71
CA GLU A 291 32.13 -27.19 -9.59
C GLU A 291 30.74 -26.60 -9.89
N VAL A 292 30.50 -26.21 -11.14
CA VAL A 292 29.17 -25.76 -11.58
C VAL A 292 28.16 -26.92 -11.56
N ALA A 293 28.56 -28.11 -12.02
CA ALA A 293 27.72 -29.30 -12.01
C ALA A 293 27.32 -29.70 -10.58
N GLU A 294 28.29 -29.81 -9.67
CA GLU A 294 28.07 -30.13 -8.25
C GLU A 294 27.13 -29.11 -7.58
N ALA A 295 27.33 -27.82 -7.84
CA ALA A 295 26.47 -26.78 -7.29
C ALA A 295 25.02 -26.86 -7.78
N LEU A 296 24.79 -27.34 -9.02
CA LEU A 296 23.45 -27.54 -9.57
C LEU A 296 22.77 -28.79 -9.00
N GLU A 297 23.51 -29.87 -8.77
CA GLU A 297 23.00 -31.10 -8.16
C GLU A 297 22.55 -30.88 -6.70
N CYS A 298 23.31 -30.10 -5.93
CA CYS A 298 22.91 -29.72 -4.57
C CYS A 298 21.57 -28.95 -4.53
N GLN A 299 21.24 -28.16 -5.56
CA GLN A 299 19.98 -27.40 -5.60
C GLN A 299 18.76 -28.21 -6.02
N LEU A 300 18.95 -29.41 -6.57
CA LEU A 300 17.86 -30.33 -6.93
C LEU A 300 17.55 -31.34 -5.81
N SER A 301 18.35 -31.32 -4.75
CA SER A 301 18.28 -32.25 -3.62
C SER A 301 17.57 -31.68 -2.38
N ASP A 302 17.10 -30.42 -2.46
CA ASP A 302 16.32 -29.67 -1.46
C ASP A 302 14.89 -29.39 -1.97
#